data_AF-A0A917YDH3-F1
#
_entry.id   AF-A0A917YDH3-F1
#
_cell.length_a   1.000
_cell.length_b   1.000
_cell.length_c   1.000
_cell.angle_alpha   90.00
_cell.angle_beta   90.00
_cell.angle_gamma   90.00
#
_symmetry.space_group_name_H-M   'P 1'
#
loop_
_entity.id
_entity.type
_entity.pdbx_description
1 polymer ?
#
loop_
_entity_poly.entity_id
_entity_poly.type
_entity_poly.pdbx_seq_one_letter_code
_entity_poly.pdbx_strand_id
1 'polypeptide(L)' 'MMAARVAAHPIGRIAEPEEMADAVGWLCSERSSFVTGTALPVDGGYTAR' A
#
# COMPACT_ATOMS: atom_id res chain seq x y z
N MET A 1 -9.02 4.69 19.50
CA MET A 1 -8.87 3.51 18.61
C MET A 1 -8.38 3.89 17.22
N MET A 2 -8.98 4.90 16.55
CA MET A 2 -8.58 5.28 15.18
C MET A 2 -7.29 6.11 15.09
N ALA A 3 -7.03 6.99 16.07
CA ALA A 3 -5.78 7.76 16.14
C ALA A 3 -4.52 6.87 16.24
N ALA A 4 -4.59 5.75 16.96
CA ALA A 4 -3.48 4.80 17.06
C ALA A 4 -3.19 4.10 15.72
N ARG A 5 -4.23 3.85 14.90
CA ARG A 5 -4.06 3.29 13.56
C ARG A 5 -3.42 4.30 12.63
N VAL A 6 -3.82 5.57 12.70
CA VAL A 6 -3.21 6.65 11.92
C VAL A 6 -1.74 6.84 12.28
N ALA A 7 -1.43 6.96 13.57
CA ALA A 7 -0.06 7.16 14.06
C ALA A 7 0.85 5.96 13.78
N ALA A 8 0.26 4.78 13.55
CA ALA A 8 1.02 3.72 12.97
C ALA A 8 1.52 4.17 11.60
N HIS A 9 0.74 4.28 10.53
CA HIS A 9 1.29 4.59 9.19
C HIS A 9 2.16 5.87 9.17
N PRO A 10 3.48 5.84 8.86
CA PRO A 10 4.34 7.02 8.83
C PRO A 10 3.83 8.17 7.97
N ILE A 11 3.07 7.87 6.91
CA ILE A 11 2.37 8.85 6.09
C ILE A 11 1.30 9.66 6.86
N GLY A 12 0.94 9.26 8.08
CA GLY A 12 0.08 10.00 8.99
C GLY A 12 -1.41 9.93 8.65
N ARG A 13 -1.85 8.93 7.88
CA ARG A 13 -3.27 8.71 7.55
C ARG A 13 -3.56 7.26 7.21
N ILE A 14 -4.85 6.92 7.18
CA ILE A 14 -5.33 5.67 6.59
C ILE A 14 -5.45 5.87 5.07
N ALA A 15 -5.19 4.81 4.32
CA ALA A 15 -5.37 4.81 2.88
C ALA A 15 -6.86 4.81 2.51
N GLU A 16 -7.20 5.51 1.44
CA GLU A 16 -8.50 5.38 0.80
C GLU A 16 -8.57 4.08 -0.01
N PRO A 17 -9.76 3.48 -0.19
CA PRO A 17 -9.92 2.24 -0.96
C PRO A 17 -9.33 2.30 -2.37
N GLU A 18 -9.40 3.46 -3.03
CA GLU A 18 -8.90 3.70 -4.37
C GLU A 18 -7.39 3.51 -4.46
N GLU A 19 -6.64 3.85 -3.41
CA GLU A 19 -5.17 3.68 -3.39
C GLU A 19 -4.77 2.20 -3.39
N MET A 20 -5.59 1.33 -2.77
CA MET A 20 -5.40 -0.11 -2.83
C MET A 20 -5.79 -0.66 -4.21
N ALA A 21 -6.89 -0.17 -4.78
CA ALA A 21 -7.36 -0.55 -6.10
C ALA A 21 -6.34 -0.19 -7.19
N ASP A 22 -5.70 0.98 -7.09
CA ASP A 22 -4.68 1.43 -8.04
C ASP A 22 -3.43 0.54 -8.00
N ALA A 23 -2.99 0.12 -6.80
CA ALA A 23 -1.87 -0.79 -6.66
C ALA A 23 -2.18 -2.18 -7.25
N VAL A 24 -3.37 -2.72 -6.97
CA VAL A 24 -3.85 -3.97 -7.57
C VAL A 24 -3.97 -3.82 -9.10
N GLY A 25 -4.54 -2.73 -9.58
CA GLY A 25 -4.68 -2.44 -11.00
C GLY A 25 -3.33 -2.34 -11.71
N TRP A 26 -2.31 -1.77 -11.07
CA TRP A 26 -0.94 -1.79 -11.59
C TRP A 26 -0.37 -3.20 -11.66
N LEU A 27 -0.49 -4.00 -10.58
CA LEU A 27 -0.02 -5.39 -10.54
C LEU A 27 -0.68 -6.30 -11.57
N CYS A 28 -1.94 -6.02 -11.93
CA CYS A 28 -2.68 -6.75 -12.96
C CYS A 28 -2.46 -6.20 -14.38
N SER A 29 -1.60 -5.19 -14.56
CA SER A 29 -1.35 -4.55 -15.85
C SER A 29 0.00 -4.93 -16.45
N GLU A 30 0.18 -4.67 -17.75
CA GLU A 30 1.46 -4.84 -18.46
C GLU A 30 2.62 -4.01 -17.86
N ARG A 31 2.29 -2.98 -17.07
CA ARG A 31 3.27 -2.10 -16.42
C ARG A 31 4.09 -2.79 -15.32
N SER A 32 3.64 -3.95 -14.84
CA SER A 32 4.36 -4.77 -13.86
C SER A 32 4.86 -6.09 -14.45
N SER A 33 5.04 -6.19 -15.77
CA SER A 33 5.34 -7.43 -16.50
C SER A 33 6.60 -8.20 -16.04
N PHE A 34 7.53 -7.55 -15.33
CA PHE A 34 8.73 -8.20 -14.77
C PHE A 34 8.71 -8.34 -13.23
N VAL A 35 7.59 -8.01 -12.60
CA VAL A 35 7.42 -8.07 -11.15
C VAL A 35 6.68 -9.35 -10.79
N THR A 36 7.39 -10.29 -10.19
CA THR A 36 6.85 -11.60 -9.79
C THR A 36 7.49 -12.06 -8.48
N GLY A 37 6.77 -12.91 -7.74
CA GLY A 37 7.27 -13.53 -6.51
C GLY A 37 7.52 -12.58 -5.33
N THR A 38 6.97 -11.36 -5.37
CA THR A 38 7.15 -10.36 -4.32
C THR A 38 5.84 -9.97 -3.66
N ALA A 39 5.88 -9.72 -2.35
CA ALA A 39 4.81 -9.06 -1.62
C ALA A 39 5.12 -7.55 -1.58
N LEU A 40 4.43 -6.77 -2.41
CA LEU A 40 4.61 -5.31 -2.48
C LEU A 40 3.87 -4.63 -1.31
N PRO A 41 4.56 -3.94 -0.38
CA PRO A 41 3.89 -3.21 0.69
C PRO A 41 3.15 -1.98 0.15
N VAL A 42 1.87 -1.88 0.48
CA VAL A 42 1.01 -0.72 0.22
C VAL A 42 0.39 -0.31 1.55
N ASP A 43 1.19 0.28 2.43
CA ASP A 43 0.87 0.37 3.85
C ASP A 43 1.28 1.72 4.49
N GLY A 44 1.48 2.75 3.68
CA GLY A 44 1.87 4.08 4.17
C GLY A 44 3.19 4.10 4.94
N GLY A 45 4.05 3.10 4.75
CA GLY A 45 5.34 2.93 5.45
C GLY A 45 5.25 2.09 6.72
N TYR A 46 4.14 1.38 6.95
CA TYR A 46 3.92 0.67 8.21
C TYR A 46 4.97 -0.40 8.50
N THR A 47 5.43 -1.11 7.47
CA THR A 47 6.42 -2.19 7.57
C THR A 47 7.88 -1.72 7.48
N ALA A 48 8.13 -0.45 7.14
CA ALA A 48 9.47 0.07 6.81
C ALA A 48 10.20 0.79 7.96
N ARG A 49 9.71 0.67 9.19
CA ARG A 49 10.19 1.36 10.39
C ARG A 49 10.93 0.44 11.34
#